data_AF-A0A3M4YCB5-F1
#
_entry.id   AF-A0A3M4YCB5-F1
#
_cell.length_a   1.000
_cell.length_b   1.000
_cell.length_c   1.000
_cell.angle_alpha   90.00
_cell.angle_beta   90.00
_cell.angle_gamma   90.00
#
_symmetry.space_group_name_H-M   'P 1'
#
loop_
_entity.id
_entity.type
_entity.pdbx_description
1 polymer ?
#
loop_
_entity_poly.entity_id
_entity_poly.type
_entity_poly.pdbx_seq_one_letter_code
_entity_poly.pdbx_strand_id
1 'polypeptide(L)'
;MQPIRTTNHIDWGNFLDQDHKKSDFILDFSIDAGFSFSTALILRKFNKTKHHPKPIEANSLTCLSRRKFQFVNLISAEGFLIKSINIQQLNSLSYTTTDPYHIEACFQIPDIDNSKFKEIIIRRAKGNKAQETDTAIVFLVEYFSKLCESLKDQIIMFIELSGYYAKFKPSTLNLYITQNKKILRIIQSGSNCNTAGQNPLHPGQLKSQAILEIYKHQIDIPEDLRKLYQKGVHYKFLEFHEESLLCFYKIIEDIFKTESFTKKLSHTLFEVDDPKVASSIRGSSQRTVMIFIYQYLVKNSRKNTTEEKPPETKLLLDLIKLSNLRNDVAHGVKKVNIDAHSLQLAQEMALFMMSTFHNKKHS
;
A
#
# COMPACT_ATOMS: atom_id res chain seq x y z
N MET A 1 25.06 -4.59 1.06
CA MET A 1 24.66 -5.66 2.00
C MET A 1 23.70 -5.05 3.00
N GLN A 2 22.54 -5.69 3.27
CA GLN A 2 21.62 -5.20 4.29
C GLN A 2 22.25 -5.46 5.67
N PRO A 3 22.24 -4.50 6.61
CA PRO A 3 22.81 -4.72 7.93
C PRO A 3 21.94 -5.72 8.69
N ILE A 4 22.46 -6.93 8.85
CA ILE A 4 21.93 -7.92 9.77
C ILE A 4 22.07 -7.38 11.19
N ARG A 5 20.97 -7.31 11.97
CA ARG A 5 21.01 -6.76 13.33
C ARG A 5 21.79 -7.60 14.33
N THR A 6 21.71 -8.92 14.20
CA THR A 6 22.32 -9.88 15.12
C THR A 6 22.45 -11.22 14.43
N THR A 7 23.49 -12.00 14.75
CA THR A 7 23.66 -13.41 14.36
C THR A 7 23.17 -14.38 15.44
N ASN A 8 22.71 -13.87 16.58
CA ASN A 8 22.20 -14.71 17.66
C ASN A 8 20.80 -15.21 17.31
N HIS A 9 20.67 -16.53 17.19
CA HIS A 9 19.40 -17.20 16.95
C HIS A 9 18.60 -17.36 18.24
N ILE A 10 17.29 -17.44 18.09
CA ILE A 10 16.39 -17.79 19.18
C ILE A 10 16.59 -19.25 19.60
N ASP A 11 16.48 -19.50 20.89
CA ASP A 11 16.36 -20.86 21.44
C ASP A 11 14.88 -21.23 21.52
N TRP A 12 14.48 -22.16 20.65
CA TRP A 12 13.08 -22.58 20.52
C TRP A 12 12.54 -23.33 21.74
N GLY A 13 13.40 -24.02 22.49
CA GLY A 13 13.00 -24.68 23.74
C GLY A 13 12.61 -23.62 24.78
N ASN A 14 13.47 -22.63 24.95
CA ASN A 14 13.22 -21.51 25.87
C ASN A 14 12.07 -20.59 25.41
N PHE A 15 11.84 -20.46 24.09
CA PHE A 15 10.75 -19.67 23.53
C PHE A 15 9.37 -20.18 23.95
N LEU A 16 9.15 -21.49 23.87
CA LEU A 16 7.84 -22.09 24.17
C LEU A 16 7.46 -22.00 25.66
N ASP A 17 8.43 -21.75 26.54
CA ASP A 17 8.24 -21.65 27.99
C ASP A 17 8.04 -20.21 28.50
N GLN A 18 8.15 -19.22 27.62
CA GLN A 18 8.00 -17.80 27.96
C GLN A 18 6.62 -17.25 27.59
N ASP A 19 6.18 -16.18 28.25
CA ASP A 19 4.99 -15.43 27.81
C ASP A 19 5.40 -14.35 26.79
N HIS A 20 4.87 -14.47 25.57
CA HIS A 20 5.18 -13.58 24.46
C HIS A 20 4.07 -12.57 24.12
N LYS A 21 2.98 -12.51 24.90
CA LYS A 21 1.85 -11.61 24.63
C LYS A 21 2.25 -10.13 24.54
N LYS A 22 3.35 -9.74 25.20
CA LYS A 22 3.90 -8.38 25.19
C LYS A 22 5.25 -8.26 24.46
N SER A 23 5.74 -9.33 23.85
CA SER A 23 7.02 -9.30 23.15
C SER A 23 6.97 -8.43 21.90
N ASP A 24 8.02 -7.64 21.70
CA ASP A 24 8.17 -6.80 20.51
C ASP A 24 8.90 -7.57 19.42
N PHE A 25 8.25 -7.71 18.28
CA PHE A 25 8.79 -8.28 17.06
C PHE A 25 9.26 -7.17 16.13
N ILE A 26 10.35 -7.42 15.41
CA ILE A 26 10.92 -6.50 14.43
C ILE A 26 11.01 -7.25 13.11
N LEU A 27 10.25 -6.81 12.11
CA LEU A 27 10.35 -7.27 10.74
C LEU A 27 11.19 -6.29 9.94
N ASP A 28 12.28 -6.78 9.38
CA ASP A 28 13.17 -6.03 8.51
C ASP A 28 13.11 -6.59 7.11
N PHE A 29 12.95 -5.72 6.12
CA PHE A 29 13.11 -6.08 4.72
C PHE A 29 13.54 -4.88 3.89
N SER A 30 13.82 -5.11 2.61
CA SER A 30 14.02 -4.04 1.67
C SER A 30 12.97 -4.09 0.58
N ILE A 31 12.58 -2.91 0.13
CA ILE A 31 11.81 -2.71 -1.08
C ILE A 31 12.66 -1.96 -2.09
N ASP A 32 12.44 -2.26 -3.36
CA ASP A 32 12.80 -1.40 -4.45
C ASP A 32 11.61 -0.47 -4.72
N ALA A 33 11.85 0.85 -4.65
CA ALA A 33 10.85 1.85 -5.03
C ALA A 33 10.93 2.20 -6.53
N GLY A 34 11.75 1.49 -7.29
CA GLY A 34 11.91 1.67 -8.72
C GLY A 34 12.60 2.97 -9.13
N PHE A 35 13.18 3.77 -8.24
CA PHE A 35 13.91 4.98 -8.64
C PHE A 35 14.89 5.45 -7.57
N SER A 36 15.91 6.20 -7.99
CA SER A 36 16.93 6.77 -7.11
C SER A 36 16.64 8.23 -6.75
N PHE A 37 16.26 8.49 -5.49
CA PHE A 37 16.03 9.85 -5.01
C PHE A 37 17.30 10.69 -5.08
N SER A 38 18.43 10.08 -4.79
CA SER A 38 19.75 10.69 -4.98
C SER A 38 19.89 11.20 -6.41
N THR A 39 19.51 10.40 -7.40
CA THR A 39 19.54 10.75 -8.82
C THR A 39 18.54 11.87 -9.18
N ALA A 40 17.29 11.86 -8.67
CA ALA A 40 16.34 12.97 -8.82
C ALA A 40 16.94 14.30 -8.35
N LEU A 41 17.51 14.29 -7.15
CA LEU A 41 17.95 15.50 -6.49
C LEU A 41 19.18 16.07 -7.18
N ILE A 42 20.07 15.19 -7.65
CA ILE A 42 21.21 15.53 -8.52
C ILE A 42 20.72 16.17 -9.83
N LEU A 43 19.80 15.53 -10.57
CA LEU A 43 19.24 16.08 -11.82
C LEU A 43 18.55 17.43 -11.62
N ARG A 44 17.78 17.59 -10.53
CA ARG A 44 17.14 18.85 -10.17
C ARG A 44 18.16 19.94 -9.91
N LYS A 45 19.26 19.64 -9.20
CA LYS A 45 20.34 20.61 -8.96
C LYS A 45 21.07 20.95 -10.26
N PHE A 46 21.40 19.97 -11.09
CA PHE A 46 21.98 20.20 -12.42
C PHE A 46 21.13 21.16 -13.25
N ASN A 47 19.82 20.94 -13.29
CA ASN A 47 18.90 21.83 -14.01
C ASN A 47 18.86 23.26 -13.43
N LYS A 48 19.00 23.41 -12.11
CA LYS A 48 19.07 24.72 -11.45
C LYS A 48 20.41 25.44 -11.66
N THR A 49 21.50 24.69 -11.76
CA THR A 49 22.86 25.24 -12.00
C THR A 49 23.24 25.22 -13.48
N LYS A 50 22.29 24.97 -14.38
CA LYS A 50 22.52 24.82 -15.83
C LYS A 50 23.22 26.01 -16.46
N HIS A 51 23.00 27.21 -15.91
CA HIS A 51 23.61 28.46 -16.37
C HIS A 51 24.96 28.78 -15.69
N HIS A 52 25.30 28.12 -14.57
CA HIS A 52 26.57 28.25 -13.86
C HIS A 52 26.95 26.90 -13.22
N PRO A 53 27.59 25.98 -13.97
CA PRO A 53 27.88 24.64 -13.49
C PRO A 53 28.90 24.70 -12.35
N LYS A 54 28.46 24.34 -11.14
CA LYS A 54 29.36 24.07 -10.01
C LYS A 54 29.43 22.54 -9.81
N PRO A 55 30.59 22.00 -9.41
CA PRO A 55 30.68 20.60 -8.98
C PRO A 55 29.64 20.32 -7.90
N ILE A 56 28.79 19.31 -8.12
CA ILE A 56 27.81 18.87 -7.13
C ILE A 56 28.55 17.88 -6.22
N GLU A 57 28.96 18.33 -5.03
CA GLU A 57 29.63 17.45 -4.06
C GLU A 57 28.69 16.31 -3.62
N ALA A 58 29.05 15.06 -3.92
CA ALA A 58 28.24 13.89 -3.59
C ALA A 58 28.01 13.70 -2.07
N ASN A 59 28.92 14.21 -1.24
CA ASN A 59 28.97 13.91 0.19
C ASN A 59 27.95 14.68 1.04
N SER A 60 27.46 15.84 0.57
CA SER A 60 26.47 16.65 1.29
C SER A 60 25.02 16.39 0.86
N LEU A 61 24.78 15.42 -0.04
CA LEU A 61 23.70 15.55 -1.02
C LEU A 61 22.65 14.43 -1.06
N THR A 62 22.80 13.34 -0.30
CA THR A 62 22.02 12.13 -0.61
C THR A 62 21.50 11.33 0.59
N CYS A 63 21.69 11.79 1.84
CA CYS A 63 21.06 11.11 2.96
C CYS A 63 19.59 11.55 3.08
N LEU A 64 18.67 10.80 2.47
CA LEU A 64 17.25 10.98 2.72
C LEU A 64 16.94 10.75 4.21
N SER A 65 16.18 11.67 4.78
CA SER A 65 15.71 11.60 6.17
C SER A 65 14.96 10.29 6.42
N ARG A 66 15.42 9.52 7.40
CA ARG A 66 14.68 8.41 8.02
C ARG A 66 13.25 8.88 8.34
N ARG A 67 12.24 8.14 7.88
CA ARG A 67 10.83 8.43 8.19
C ARG A 67 10.27 7.34 9.08
N LYS A 68 9.88 7.72 10.30
CA LYS A 68 9.23 6.85 11.26
C LYS A 68 7.75 7.21 11.34
N PHE A 69 6.90 6.24 11.01
CA PHE A 69 5.46 6.28 11.19
C PHE A 69 5.16 5.58 12.52
N GLN A 70 4.59 6.29 13.48
CA GLN A 70 4.10 5.73 14.73
C GLN A 70 2.59 5.55 14.65
N PHE A 71 2.12 4.42 15.12
CA PHE A 71 0.71 4.06 15.13
C PHE A 71 0.27 3.76 16.56
N VAL A 72 -0.90 4.27 16.93
CA VAL A 72 -1.55 3.91 18.20
C VAL A 72 -2.44 2.71 17.90
N ASN A 73 -1.91 1.51 18.12
CA ASN A 73 -2.65 0.25 18.00
C ASN A 73 -3.26 -0.03 16.62
N LEU A 74 -2.47 0.10 15.55
CA LEU A 74 -2.91 -0.34 14.23
C LEU A 74 -2.98 -1.88 14.21
N ILE A 75 -4.18 -2.44 14.22
CA ILE A 75 -4.41 -3.90 14.20
C ILE A 75 -4.52 -4.36 12.76
N SER A 76 -3.63 -5.24 12.29
CA SER A 76 -3.63 -5.85 10.95
C SER A 76 -4.83 -6.79 10.72
N ALA A 77 -5.07 -7.21 9.48
CA ALA A 77 -6.16 -8.15 9.17
C ALA A 77 -6.01 -9.51 9.90
N GLU A 78 -4.77 -9.93 10.15
CA GLU A 78 -4.38 -11.14 10.87
C GLU A 78 -4.15 -10.91 12.37
N GLY A 79 -4.51 -9.73 12.89
CA GLY A 79 -4.49 -9.44 14.32
C GLY A 79 -3.17 -8.90 14.88
N PHE A 80 -2.21 -8.50 14.03
CA PHE A 80 -0.95 -7.93 14.51
C PHE A 80 -1.15 -6.51 15.03
N LEU A 81 -0.55 -6.18 16.17
CA LEU A 81 -0.52 -4.81 16.67
C LEU A 81 0.73 -4.10 16.14
N ILE A 82 0.61 -3.39 15.01
CA ILE A 82 1.70 -2.62 14.41
C ILE A 82 1.89 -1.34 15.22
N LYS A 83 3.07 -1.18 15.84
CA LYS A 83 3.44 -0.01 16.64
C LYS A 83 4.11 1.07 15.81
N SER A 84 5.01 0.68 14.91
CA SER A 84 5.66 1.62 14.02
C SER A 84 6.19 0.97 12.76
N ILE A 85 6.20 1.73 11.67
CA ILE A 85 6.91 1.40 10.44
C ILE A 85 7.94 2.49 10.20
N ASN A 86 9.17 2.10 9.91
CA ASN A 86 10.28 3.00 9.65
C ASN A 86 10.84 2.71 8.26
N ILE A 87 10.99 3.75 7.45
CA ILE A 87 11.50 3.68 6.08
C ILE A 87 12.79 4.49 6.00
N GLN A 88 13.87 3.83 5.58
CA GLN A 88 15.20 4.43 5.50
C GLN A 88 15.94 4.00 4.23
N GLN A 89 16.60 4.93 3.55
CA GLN A 89 17.51 4.61 2.46
C GLN A 89 18.83 4.05 3.02
N LEU A 90 19.26 2.87 2.57
CA LEU A 90 20.46 2.21 3.10
C LEU A 90 21.77 2.73 2.51
N ASN A 91 21.78 3.13 1.24
CA ASN A 91 22.95 3.63 0.53
C ASN A 91 22.59 4.89 -0.24
N SER A 92 23.11 6.02 0.21
CA SER A 92 22.94 7.32 -0.43
C SER A 92 23.84 7.49 -1.68
N LEU A 93 24.82 6.60 -1.86
CA LEU A 93 25.89 6.70 -2.86
C LEU A 93 25.84 5.61 -3.96
N SER A 94 24.74 4.86 -4.09
CA SER A 94 24.62 3.92 -5.21
C SER A 94 24.23 4.66 -6.49
N TYR A 95 25.08 4.58 -7.52
CA TYR A 95 24.76 5.01 -8.90
C TYR A 95 23.83 4.02 -9.62
N THR A 96 22.89 3.44 -8.88
CA THR A 96 21.90 2.51 -9.42
C THR A 96 20.69 3.29 -9.91
N THR A 97 20.03 2.77 -10.95
CA THR A 97 18.80 3.35 -11.49
C THR A 97 17.68 3.39 -10.45
N THR A 98 17.75 2.54 -9.42
CA THR A 98 16.79 2.46 -8.31
C THR A 98 17.49 2.44 -6.95
N ASP A 99 16.92 3.12 -5.93
CA ASP A 99 17.44 3.08 -4.56
C ASP A 99 16.72 2.00 -3.74
N PRO A 100 17.45 1.12 -3.02
CA PRO A 100 16.84 0.22 -2.06
C PRO A 100 16.45 0.98 -0.78
N TYR A 101 15.20 0.84 -0.37
CA TYR A 101 14.70 1.32 0.92
C TYR A 101 14.61 0.14 1.88
N HIS A 102 15.09 0.34 3.10
CA HIS A 102 14.89 -0.56 4.22
C HIS A 102 13.61 -0.19 4.95
N ILE A 103 12.79 -1.22 5.20
CA ILE A 103 11.58 -1.17 5.97
C ILE A 103 11.84 -1.92 7.28
N GLU A 104 11.61 -1.24 8.40
CA GLU A 104 11.62 -1.78 9.76
C GLU A 104 10.21 -1.64 10.32
N ALA A 105 9.52 -2.74 10.57
CA ALA A 105 8.22 -2.76 11.23
C ALA A 105 8.35 -3.32 12.64
N CYS A 106 7.97 -2.54 13.64
CA CYS A 106 7.87 -2.96 15.03
C CYS A 106 6.41 -3.30 15.34
N PHE A 107 6.15 -4.51 15.83
CA PHE A 107 4.79 -5.00 16.07
C PHE A 107 4.73 -5.99 17.23
N GLN A 108 3.51 -6.29 17.69
CA GLN A 108 3.23 -7.35 18.65
C GLN A 108 2.22 -8.34 18.06
N ILE A 109 2.24 -9.56 18.60
CA ILE A 109 1.27 -10.61 18.27
C ILE A 109 0.53 -10.94 19.58
N PRO A 110 -0.59 -10.27 19.88
CA PRO A 110 -1.26 -10.38 21.18
C PRO A 110 -1.77 -11.80 21.48
N ASP A 111 -2.13 -12.54 20.44
CA ASP A 111 -2.77 -13.85 20.52
C ASP A 111 -1.79 -15.03 20.35
N ILE A 112 -0.48 -14.83 20.60
CA ILE A 112 0.45 -15.97 20.70
C ILE A 112 0.03 -16.84 21.89
N ASP A 113 -0.37 -18.06 21.56
CA ASP A 113 -0.76 -19.09 22.50
C ASP A 113 0.25 -20.24 22.44
N ASN A 114 1.27 -20.15 23.31
CA ASN A 114 2.33 -21.15 23.39
C ASN A 114 1.80 -22.54 23.79
N SER A 115 0.66 -22.62 24.50
CA SER A 115 0.03 -23.90 24.83
C SER A 115 -0.51 -24.58 23.58
N LYS A 116 -1.16 -23.83 22.68
CA LYS A 116 -1.58 -24.36 21.37
C LYS A 116 -0.39 -24.80 20.51
N PHE A 117 0.71 -24.05 20.50
CA PHE A 117 1.92 -24.48 19.79
C PHE A 117 2.47 -25.79 20.33
N LYS A 118 2.58 -25.93 21.65
CA LYS A 118 3.01 -27.18 22.30
C LYS A 118 2.12 -28.36 21.91
N GLU A 119 0.80 -28.20 21.92
CA GLU A 119 -0.12 -29.26 21.48
C GLU A 119 0.10 -29.68 20.02
N ILE A 120 0.29 -28.71 19.11
CA ILE A 120 0.55 -28.98 17.69
C ILE A 120 1.88 -29.74 17.53
N ILE A 121 2.91 -29.33 18.27
CA ILE A 121 4.23 -29.96 18.23
C ILE A 121 4.16 -31.41 18.72
N ILE A 122 3.53 -31.65 19.87
CA ILE A 122 3.35 -33.01 20.43
C ILE A 122 2.61 -33.91 19.43
N ARG A 123 1.54 -33.39 18.80
CA ARG A 123 0.79 -34.13 17.78
C ARG A 123 1.65 -34.44 16.55
N ARG A 124 2.40 -33.46 16.04
CA ARG A 124 3.30 -33.64 14.87
C ARG A 124 4.46 -34.60 15.18
N ALA A 125 4.97 -34.59 16.41
CA ALA A 125 5.98 -35.52 16.90
C ALA A 125 5.42 -36.91 17.27
N LYS A 126 4.10 -37.13 17.10
CA LYS A 126 3.39 -38.38 17.45
C LYS A 126 3.66 -38.83 18.90
N GLY A 127 3.86 -37.90 19.83
CA GLY A 127 4.19 -38.18 21.23
C GLY A 127 5.62 -38.66 21.50
N ASN A 128 6.51 -38.66 20.50
CA ASN A 128 7.92 -39.00 20.69
C ASN A 128 8.72 -37.78 21.14
N LYS A 129 9.06 -37.71 22.43
CA LYS A 129 9.85 -36.63 23.04
C LYS A 129 11.19 -36.36 22.34
N ALA A 130 11.84 -37.38 21.78
CA ALA A 130 13.11 -37.20 21.07
C ALA A 130 12.95 -36.40 19.76
N GLN A 131 11.74 -36.37 19.18
CA GLN A 131 11.41 -35.67 17.93
C GLN A 131 10.74 -34.31 18.16
N GLU A 132 10.34 -33.99 19.39
CA GLU A 132 9.60 -32.76 19.71
C GLU A 132 10.41 -31.50 19.40
N THR A 133 11.72 -31.49 19.69
CA THR A 133 12.60 -30.35 19.43
C THR A 133 12.70 -30.03 17.94
N ASP A 134 13.02 -31.03 17.11
CA ASP A 134 13.13 -30.83 15.66
C ASP A 134 11.77 -30.43 15.05
N THR A 135 10.69 -31.04 15.55
CA THR A 135 9.32 -30.70 15.15
C THR A 135 8.96 -29.27 15.52
N ALA A 136 9.36 -28.80 16.71
CA ALA A 136 9.18 -27.43 17.17
C ALA A 136 9.90 -26.44 16.25
N ILE A 137 11.17 -26.71 15.93
CA ILE A 137 11.96 -25.86 15.03
C ILE A 137 11.26 -25.73 13.68
N VAL A 138 10.91 -26.85 13.04
CA VAL A 138 10.27 -26.84 11.72
C VAL A 138 8.94 -26.11 11.75
N PHE A 139 8.08 -26.42 12.72
CA PHE A 139 6.76 -25.80 12.85
C PHE A 139 6.84 -24.30 13.11
N LEU A 140 7.68 -23.87 14.06
CA LEU A 140 7.78 -22.46 14.43
C LEU A 140 8.43 -21.64 13.32
N VAL A 141 9.46 -22.16 12.64
CA VAL A 141 10.03 -21.52 11.46
C VAL A 141 8.99 -21.40 10.35
N GLU A 142 8.21 -22.43 10.08
CA GLU A 142 7.11 -22.41 9.08
C GLU A 142 6.06 -21.35 9.44
N TYR A 143 5.60 -21.36 10.70
CA TYR A 143 4.60 -20.43 11.22
C TYR A 143 5.06 -18.98 11.10
N PHE A 144 6.24 -18.67 11.63
CA PHE A 144 6.78 -17.32 11.58
C PHE A 144 7.14 -16.89 10.14
N SER A 145 7.48 -17.82 9.24
CA SER A 145 7.77 -17.47 7.83
C SER A 145 6.52 -17.02 7.11
N LYS A 146 5.41 -17.74 7.27
CA LYS A 146 4.10 -17.33 6.72
C LYS A 146 3.65 -15.99 7.30
N LEU A 147 3.87 -15.80 8.60
CA LEU A 147 3.55 -14.54 9.30
C LEU A 147 4.34 -13.36 8.72
N CYS A 148 5.65 -13.51 8.53
CA CYS A 148 6.51 -12.49 7.94
C CYS A 148 6.10 -12.12 6.52
N GLU A 149 5.79 -13.11 5.69
CA GLU A 149 5.34 -12.91 4.31
C GLU A 149 4.03 -12.11 4.28
N SER A 150 3.04 -12.51 5.09
CA SER A 150 1.76 -11.81 5.22
C SER A 150 1.92 -10.35 5.67
N LEU A 151 2.72 -10.08 6.71
CA LEU A 151 2.93 -8.72 7.20
C LEU A 151 3.71 -7.86 6.19
N LYS A 152 4.73 -8.43 5.52
CA LYS A 152 5.44 -7.77 4.42
C LYS A 152 4.47 -7.37 3.32
N ASP A 153 3.66 -8.32 2.85
CA ASP A 153 2.73 -8.09 1.73
C ASP A 153 1.71 -7.02 2.06
N GLN A 154 1.21 -6.99 3.30
CA GLN A 154 0.36 -5.90 3.77
C GLN A 154 1.06 -4.55 3.76
N ILE A 155 2.29 -4.46 4.29
CA ILE A 155 3.04 -3.20 4.30
C ILE A 155 3.26 -2.69 2.87
N ILE A 156 3.64 -3.58 1.94
CA ILE A 156 3.80 -3.24 0.52
C ILE A 156 2.48 -2.77 -0.06
N MET A 157 1.39 -3.52 0.18
CA MET A 157 0.06 -3.19 -0.28
C MET A 157 -0.42 -1.83 0.25
N PHE A 158 -0.11 -1.45 1.50
CA PHE A 158 -0.42 -0.12 2.03
C PHE A 158 0.30 1.00 1.29
N ILE A 159 1.57 0.77 0.94
CA ILE A 159 2.35 1.73 0.16
C ILE A 159 1.76 1.87 -1.25
N GLU A 160 1.38 0.76 -1.87
CA GLU A 160 0.75 0.74 -3.20
C GLU A 160 -0.62 1.41 -3.22
N LEU A 161 -1.48 1.15 -2.24
CA LEU A 161 -2.76 1.83 -2.12
C LEU A 161 -2.61 3.33 -1.83
N SER A 162 -1.53 3.73 -1.16
CA SER A 162 -1.17 5.16 -1.02
C SER A 162 -0.77 5.80 -2.36
N GLY A 163 -0.77 5.03 -3.45
CA GLY A 163 -0.56 5.49 -4.80
C GLY A 163 0.88 5.38 -5.29
N TYR A 164 1.71 4.61 -4.59
CA TYR A 164 3.15 4.55 -4.83
C TYR A 164 3.62 3.13 -5.07
N TYR A 165 4.47 2.95 -6.06
CA TYR A 165 5.05 1.64 -6.32
C TYR A 165 5.99 1.19 -5.18
N ALA A 166 5.87 -0.07 -4.77
CA ALA A 166 6.78 -0.73 -3.85
C ALA A 166 6.91 -2.21 -4.23
N LYS A 167 8.13 -2.67 -4.52
CA LYS A 167 8.39 -4.08 -4.81
C LYS A 167 9.35 -4.67 -3.79
N PHE A 168 9.00 -5.82 -3.22
CA PHE A 168 9.90 -6.54 -2.32
C PHE A 168 11.24 -6.86 -3.00
N LYS A 169 12.35 -6.61 -2.31
CA LYS A 169 13.67 -7.07 -2.73
C LYS A 169 13.90 -8.49 -2.17
N PRO A 170 14.07 -9.50 -3.03
CA PRO A 170 14.28 -10.88 -2.59
C PRO A 170 15.46 -11.02 -1.61
N SER A 171 15.40 -12.03 -0.74
CA SER A 171 16.45 -12.34 0.25
C SER A 171 16.75 -11.24 1.28
N THR A 172 15.78 -10.36 1.56
CA THR A 172 15.97 -9.29 2.56
C THR A 172 15.06 -9.42 3.77
N LEU A 173 14.14 -10.38 3.77
CA LEU A 173 13.19 -10.58 4.85
C LEU A 173 13.87 -11.24 6.05
N ASN A 174 13.88 -10.53 7.17
CA ASN A 174 14.41 -10.96 8.45
C ASN A 174 13.39 -10.66 9.56
N LEU A 175 13.21 -11.61 10.47
CA LEU A 175 12.38 -11.43 11.67
C LEU A 175 13.22 -11.54 12.92
N TYR A 176 13.01 -10.62 13.83
CA TYR A 176 13.61 -10.61 15.15
C TYR A 176 12.55 -10.49 16.24
N ILE A 177 12.93 -10.91 17.45
CA ILE A 177 12.18 -10.67 18.69
C ILE A 177 13.09 -9.98 19.69
N THR A 178 12.53 -9.03 20.43
CA THR A 178 13.22 -8.38 21.55
C THR A 178 12.86 -9.10 22.85
N GLN A 179 13.83 -9.78 23.44
CA GLN A 179 13.70 -10.49 24.72
C GLN A 179 14.79 -10.00 25.67
N ASN A 180 14.43 -9.59 26.89
CA ASN A 180 15.40 -9.16 27.91
C ASN A 180 16.40 -8.09 27.41
N LYS A 181 15.92 -7.10 26.64
CA LYS A 181 16.72 -6.05 25.97
C LYS A 181 17.72 -6.56 24.92
N LYS A 182 17.69 -7.85 24.57
CA LYS A 182 18.47 -8.44 23.48
C LYS A 182 17.58 -8.66 22.27
N ILE A 183 18.13 -8.43 21.08
CA ILE A 183 17.49 -8.76 19.81
C ILE A 183 17.96 -10.16 19.42
N LEU A 184 17.01 -11.08 19.25
CA LEU A 184 17.23 -12.45 18.81
C LEU A 184 16.62 -12.64 17.43
N ARG A 185 17.28 -13.42 16.57
CA ARG A 185 16.82 -13.68 15.21
C ARG A 185 15.93 -14.92 15.18
N ILE A 186 14.79 -14.79 14.49
CA ILE A 186 13.83 -15.86 14.24
C ILE A 186 14.00 -16.42 12.82
N ILE A 187 14.00 -15.56 11.78
CA ILE A 187 14.08 -15.98 10.36
C ILE A 187 15.10 -15.15 9.59
N GLN A 188 15.77 -15.79 8.63
CA GLN A 188 16.49 -15.17 7.52
C GLN A 188 16.09 -15.89 6.22
N SER A 189 15.46 -15.18 5.28
CA SER A 189 15.17 -15.72 3.94
C SER A 189 16.40 -15.58 3.01
N GLY A 190 16.62 -16.57 2.13
CA GLY A 190 17.66 -16.52 1.08
C GLY A 190 17.25 -17.26 -0.19
N SER A 191 16.93 -16.53 -1.26
CA SER A 191 17.03 -16.92 -2.68
C SER A 191 16.66 -15.78 -3.68
N ASN A 192 17.01 -16.01 -4.94
CA ASN A 192 17.45 -15.09 -6.00
C ASN A 192 16.44 -14.21 -6.78
N CYS A 193 17.03 -13.18 -7.41
CA CYS A 193 16.77 -12.54 -8.73
C CYS A 193 15.77 -11.37 -8.93
N ASN A 194 16.36 -10.35 -9.59
CA ASN A 194 15.91 -9.38 -10.60
C ASN A 194 14.83 -8.31 -10.30
N THR A 195 15.34 -7.09 -10.16
CA THR A 195 14.63 -5.80 -10.18
C THR A 195 14.36 -5.34 -11.62
N ALA A 196 13.19 -4.74 -11.85
CA ALA A 196 12.85 -3.99 -13.06
C ALA A 196 12.44 -2.57 -12.64
N GLY A 197 12.97 -1.53 -13.30
CA GLY A 197 12.67 -0.09 -13.08
C GLY A 197 11.34 0.35 -13.72
N GLN A 198 10.86 1.62 -13.67
CA GLN A 198 11.30 2.87 -13.00
C GLN A 198 10.13 3.73 -12.42
N ASN A 199 10.36 4.56 -11.36
CA ASN A 199 9.66 5.73 -10.72
C ASN A 199 9.19 5.68 -9.21
N PRO A 200 9.56 6.62 -8.30
CA PRO A 200 9.59 6.39 -6.83
C PRO A 200 8.37 6.82 -5.99
N LEU A 201 8.33 6.21 -4.80
CA LEU A 201 7.86 6.75 -3.52
C LEU A 201 8.87 7.77 -2.94
N HIS A 202 8.45 8.98 -2.54
CA HIS A 202 9.22 9.79 -1.59
C HIS A 202 8.73 9.49 -0.16
N PRO A 203 9.58 9.07 0.80
CA PRO A 203 9.13 8.74 2.16
C PRO A 203 8.38 9.89 2.87
N GLY A 204 8.67 11.14 2.53
CA GLY A 204 7.95 12.32 3.05
C GLY A 204 6.58 12.60 2.41
N GLN A 205 6.20 11.90 1.34
CA GLN A 205 4.86 11.97 0.77
C GLN A 205 3.88 11.04 1.49
N LEU A 206 4.38 9.97 2.12
CA LEU A 206 3.58 9.16 3.03
C LEU A 206 3.27 9.95 4.31
N LYS A 207 2.01 9.91 4.73
CA LYS A 207 1.53 10.50 5.99
C LYS A 207 0.85 9.41 6.81
N SER A 208 1.17 9.31 8.11
CA SER A 208 0.58 8.29 9.00
C SER A 208 -0.95 8.30 8.94
N GLN A 209 -1.57 9.49 8.93
CA GLN A 209 -3.01 9.63 8.86
C GLN A 209 -3.60 9.07 7.56
N ALA A 210 -2.97 9.34 6.42
CA ALA A 210 -3.40 8.80 5.13
C ALA A 210 -3.26 7.28 5.09
N ILE A 211 -2.17 6.73 5.63
CA ILE A 211 -1.97 5.27 5.77
C ILE A 211 -3.08 4.67 6.64
N LEU A 212 -3.42 5.30 7.77
CA LEU A 212 -4.49 4.84 8.67
C LEU A 212 -5.88 4.90 8.03
N GLU A 213 -6.17 5.95 7.27
CA GLU A 213 -7.44 6.07 6.53
C GLU A 213 -7.54 4.99 5.45
N ILE A 214 -6.49 4.81 4.64
CA ILE A 214 -6.42 3.74 3.65
C ILE A 214 -6.59 2.38 4.30
N TYR A 215 -5.90 2.12 5.42
CA TYR A 215 -6.01 0.88 6.18
C TYR A 215 -7.45 0.58 6.58
N LYS A 216 -8.15 1.56 7.18
CA LYS A 216 -9.56 1.41 7.58
C LYS A 216 -10.46 1.05 6.41
N HIS A 217 -10.21 1.61 5.23
CA HIS A 217 -11.04 1.36 4.06
C HIS A 217 -10.65 0.06 3.32
N GLN A 218 -9.41 -0.42 3.46
CA GLN A 218 -8.85 -1.51 2.66
C GLN A 218 -9.31 -2.91 3.02
N ILE A 219 -9.65 -3.16 4.29
CA ILE A 219 -10.20 -4.45 4.73
C ILE A 219 -11.48 -4.77 3.94
N ASP A 220 -12.27 -3.75 3.62
CA ASP A 220 -13.57 -3.89 2.97
C ASP A 220 -13.52 -3.81 1.43
N ILE A 221 -12.38 -3.43 0.86
CA ILE A 221 -12.23 -3.34 -0.60
C ILE A 221 -12.02 -4.74 -1.19
N PRO A 222 -12.85 -5.17 -2.17
CA PRO A 222 -12.68 -6.43 -2.89
C PRO A 222 -11.27 -6.60 -3.48
N GLU A 223 -10.74 -7.82 -3.38
CA GLU A 223 -9.38 -8.14 -3.84
C GLU A 223 -9.16 -7.78 -5.32
N ASP A 224 -10.15 -8.00 -6.18
CA ASP A 224 -10.07 -7.67 -7.61
C ASP A 224 -9.89 -6.17 -7.86
N LEU A 225 -10.60 -5.32 -7.10
CA LEU A 225 -10.45 -3.87 -7.18
C LEU A 225 -9.09 -3.41 -6.66
N ARG A 226 -8.57 -4.06 -5.59
CA ARG A 226 -7.21 -3.79 -5.10
C ARG A 226 -6.15 -4.15 -6.14
N LYS A 227 -6.23 -5.35 -6.72
CA LYS A 227 -5.31 -5.80 -7.78
C LYS A 227 -5.34 -4.87 -8.99
N LEU A 228 -6.53 -4.43 -9.40
CA LEU A 228 -6.69 -3.50 -10.50
C LEU A 228 -6.09 -2.13 -10.19
N TYR A 229 -6.24 -1.66 -8.95
CA TYR A 229 -5.63 -0.39 -8.52
C TYR A 229 -4.10 -0.49 -8.48
N GLN A 230 -3.56 -1.55 -7.87
CA GLN A 230 -2.12 -1.83 -7.85
C GLN A 230 -1.54 -1.93 -9.27
N LYS A 231 -2.26 -2.59 -10.18
CA LYS A 231 -1.91 -2.65 -11.60
C LYS A 231 -1.91 -1.26 -12.25
N GLY A 232 -2.91 -0.43 -11.95
CA GLY A 232 -2.96 0.97 -12.41
C GLY A 232 -1.80 1.81 -11.90
N VAL A 233 -1.44 1.67 -10.61
CA VAL A 233 -0.25 2.31 -10.00
C VAL A 233 1.02 1.81 -10.66
N HIS A 234 1.13 0.51 -10.93
CA HIS A 234 2.28 -0.07 -11.62
C HIS A 234 2.42 0.41 -13.07
N TYR A 235 1.32 0.55 -13.82
CA TYR A 235 1.37 1.12 -15.16
C TYR A 235 1.66 2.62 -15.16
N LYS A 236 1.10 3.37 -14.19
CA LYS A 236 1.45 4.79 -13.98
C LYS A 236 2.94 4.92 -13.77
N PHE A 237 3.48 4.02 -12.97
CA PHE A 237 4.90 3.90 -12.68
C PHE A 237 5.72 3.64 -13.95
N LEU A 238 5.35 2.64 -14.77
CA LEU A 238 6.02 2.30 -16.03
C LEU A 238 5.82 3.35 -17.16
N GLU A 239 5.20 4.49 -16.89
CA GLU A 239 4.81 5.52 -17.88
C GLU A 239 3.84 5.00 -18.96
N PHE A 240 3.18 3.87 -18.69
CA PHE A 240 2.06 3.33 -19.46
C PHE A 240 0.77 4.04 -19.05
N HIS A 241 0.70 5.34 -19.39
CA HIS A 241 -0.36 6.22 -18.92
C HIS A 241 -1.75 5.82 -19.43
N GLU A 242 -1.84 5.26 -20.64
CA GLU A 242 -3.10 4.80 -21.22
C GLU A 242 -3.65 3.59 -20.46
N GLU A 243 -2.81 2.59 -20.22
CA GLU A 243 -3.16 1.39 -19.45
C GLU A 243 -3.45 1.70 -17.98
N SER A 244 -2.71 2.65 -17.41
CA SER A 244 -2.95 3.15 -16.07
C SER A 244 -4.30 3.85 -15.94
N LEU A 245 -4.61 4.76 -16.88
CA LEU A 245 -5.89 5.44 -16.96
C LEU A 245 -7.03 4.42 -17.06
N LEU A 246 -6.90 3.41 -17.92
CA LEU A 246 -7.90 2.36 -18.07
C LEU A 246 -8.13 1.58 -16.76
N CYS A 247 -7.07 1.25 -16.02
CA CYS A 247 -7.20 0.57 -14.72
C CYS A 247 -7.97 1.42 -13.71
N PHE A 248 -7.61 2.69 -13.54
CA PHE A 248 -8.31 3.59 -12.60
C PHE A 248 -9.75 3.86 -13.03
N TYR A 249 -9.98 4.10 -14.31
CA TYR A 249 -11.32 4.35 -14.84
C TYR A 249 -12.23 3.12 -14.70
N LYS A 250 -11.67 1.92 -14.90
CA LYS A 250 -12.42 0.67 -14.72
C LYS A 250 -12.90 0.48 -13.28
N ILE A 251 -12.10 0.86 -12.28
CA ILE A 251 -12.52 0.89 -10.87
C ILE A 251 -13.71 1.85 -10.68
N ILE A 252 -13.62 3.05 -11.25
CA ILE A 252 -14.70 4.05 -11.17
C ILE A 252 -15.98 3.48 -11.78
N GLU A 253 -15.91 2.88 -12.97
CA GLU A 253 -17.06 2.28 -13.66
C GLU A 253 -17.65 1.11 -12.87
N ASP A 254 -16.81 0.19 -12.39
CA ASP A 254 -17.26 -1.02 -11.71
C ASP A 254 -17.97 -0.69 -10.39
N ILE A 255 -17.42 0.25 -9.61
CA ILE A 255 -18.06 0.69 -8.37
C ILE A 255 -19.32 1.48 -8.66
N PHE A 256 -19.28 2.43 -9.61
CA PHE A 256 -20.45 3.23 -9.96
C PHE A 256 -21.64 2.35 -10.36
N LYS A 257 -21.38 1.28 -11.11
CA LYS A 257 -22.42 0.37 -11.63
C LYS A 257 -22.92 -0.64 -10.60
N THR A 258 -22.42 -0.61 -9.36
CA THR A 258 -22.97 -1.46 -8.29
C THR A 258 -24.37 -1.00 -7.90
N GLU A 259 -25.19 -1.95 -7.44
CA GLU A 259 -26.53 -1.64 -6.93
C GLU A 259 -26.49 -0.76 -5.69
N SER A 260 -25.56 -1.03 -4.77
CA SER A 260 -25.39 -0.26 -3.55
C SER A 260 -25.08 1.21 -3.85
N PHE A 261 -24.13 1.48 -4.77
CA PHE A 261 -23.77 2.85 -5.13
C PHE A 261 -24.89 3.55 -5.89
N THR A 262 -25.48 2.92 -6.91
CA THR A 262 -26.57 3.52 -7.69
C THR A 262 -27.82 3.82 -6.87
N LYS A 263 -28.17 2.98 -5.89
CA LYS A 263 -29.25 3.24 -4.93
C LYS A 263 -28.93 4.44 -4.04
N LYS A 264 -27.71 4.49 -3.48
CA LYS A 264 -27.25 5.61 -2.66
C LYS A 264 -27.25 6.93 -3.44
N LEU A 265 -26.82 6.88 -4.69
CA LEU A 265 -26.81 8.01 -5.61
C LEU A 265 -28.23 8.48 -5.93
N SER A 266 -29.15 7.55 -6.22
CA SER A 266 -30.57 7.84 -6.47
C SER A 266 -31.20 8.62 -5.32
N HIS A 267 -31.04 8.10 -4.10
CA HIS A 267 -31.53 8.76 -2.89
C HIS A 267 -30.88 10.13 -2.67
N THR A 268 -29.56 10.23 -2.87
CA THR A 268 -28.83 11.49 -2.61
C THR A 268 -29.19 12.60 -3.61
N LEU A 269 -29.27 12.27 -4.91
CA LEU A 269 -29.47 13.26 -5.96
C LEU A 269 -30.94 13.58 -6.21
N PHE A 270 -31.78 12.56 -6.20
CA PHE A 270 -33.18 12.67 -6.62
C PHE A 270 -34.19 12.48 -5.48
N GLU A 271 -33.74 12.08 -4.27
CA GLU A 271 -34.63 11.80 -3.13
C GLU A 271 -35.64 10.68 -3.44
N VAL A 272 -35.22 9.73 -4.28
CA VAL A 272 -36.02 8.61 -4.75
C VAL A 272 -35.33 7.28 -4.43
N ASP A 273 -36.05 6.39 -3.78
CA ASP A 273 -35.63 5.02 -3.45
C ASP A 273 -36.27 3.95 -4.37
N ASP A 274 -36.48 4.28 -5.64
CA ASP A 274 -37.03 3.38 -6.66
C ASP A 274 -35.91 2.55 -7.34
N PRO A 275 -35.98 1.20 -7.31
CA PRO A 275 -35.03 0.33 -8.00
C PRO A 275 -34.91 0.61 -9.52
N LYS A 276 -35.97 1.06 -10.17
CA LYS A 276 -35.96 1.43 -11.60
C LYS A 276 -35.06 2.63 -11.84
N VAL A 277 -35.13 3.66 -11.00
CA VAL A 277 -34.25 4.84 -11.10
C VAL A 277 -32.79 4.43 -10.91
N ALA A 278 -32.49 3.61 -9.89
CA ALA A 278 -31.15 3.07 -9.69
C ALA A 278 -30.65 2.25 -10.90
N SER A 279 -31.52 1.46 -11.53
CA SER A 279 -31.19 0.69 -12.75
C SER A 279 -30.91 1.60 -13.96
N SER A 280 -31.68 2.69 -14.13
CA SER A 280 -31.46 3.66 -15.21
C SER A 280 -30.14 4.41 -15.02
N ILE A 281 -29.82 4.81 -13.79
CA ILE A 281 -28.52 5.42 -13.46
C ILE A 281 -27.38 4.47 -13.82
N ARG A 282 -27.52 3.17 -13.54
CA ARG A 282 -26.50 2.15 -13.84
C ARG A 282 -26.19 2.02 -15.34
N GLY A 283 -27.18 2.25 -16.20
CA GLY A 283 -27.06 2.22 -17.66
C GLY A 283 -26.42 3.47 -18.29
N SER A 284 -25.95 4.41 -17.47
CA SER A 284 -25.39 5.69 -17.93
C SER A 284 -24.13 5.55 -18.78
N SER A 285 -23.97 6.45 -19.76
CA SER A 285 -22.73 6.60 -20.54
C SER A 285 -21.57 7.09 -19.67
N GLN A 286 -20.33 6.90 -20.13
CA GLN A 286 -19.10 7.30 -19.42
C GLN A 286 -19.12 8.76 -18.98
N ARG A 287 -19.57 9.65 -19.86
CA ARG A 287 -19.68 11.09 -19.56
C ARG A 287 -20.73 11.34 -18.47
N THR A 288 -21.85 10.64 -18.53
CA THR A 288 -22.96 10.78 -17.56
C THR A 288 -22.55 10.24 -16.19
N VAL A 289 -21.78 9.14 -16.13
CA VAL A 289 -21.16 8.62 -14.90
C VAL A 289 -20.37 9.72 -14.20
N MET A 290 -19.50 10.43 -14.93
CA MET A 290 -18.66 11.50 -14.38
C MET A 290 -19.47 12.69 -13.86
N ILE A 291 -20.54 13.06 -14.57
CA ILE A 291 -21.47 14.13 -14.13
C ILE A 291 -22.17 13.72 -12.83
N PHE A 292 -22.65 12.48 -12.71
CA PHE A 292 -23.29 12.02 -11.50
C PHE A 292 -22.34 11.93 -10.30
N ILE A 293 -21.10 11.48 -10.52
CA ILE A 293 -20.07 11.49 -9.47
C ILE A 293 -19.81 12.92 -9.00
N TYR A 294 -19.67 13.88 -9.92
CA TYR A 294 -19.52 15.30 -9.57
C TYR A 294 -20.70 15.81 -8.74
N GLN A 295 -21.94 15.56 -9.18
CA GLN A 295 -23.12 16.01 -8.43
C GLN A 295 -23.19 15.38 -7.04
N TYR A 296 -22.82 14.10 -6.92
CA TYR A 296 -22.75 13.41 -5.63
C TYR A 296 -21.72 14.04 -4.70
N LEU A 297 -20.54 14.42 -5.21
CA LEU A 297 -19.52 15.14 -4.46
C LEU A 297 -20.03 16.50 -3.97
N VAL A 298 -20.64 17.29 -4.87
CA VAL A 298 -21.18 18.62 -4.53
C VAL A 298 -22.29 18.54 -3.47
N LYS A 299 -23.23 17.58 -3.59
CA LYS A 299 -24.30 17.44 -2.59
C LYS A 299 -23.76 17.01 -1.22
N ASN A 300 -22.76 16.12 -1.17
CA ASN A 300 -22.22 15.67 0.11
C ASN A 300 -21.25 16.67 0.75
N SER A 301 -20.54 17.48 -0.03
CA SER A 301 -19.69 18.55 0.52
C SER A 301 -20.53 19.69 1.12
N ARG A 302 -21.67 20.02 0.49
CA ARG A 302 -22.60 21.06 0.97
C ARG A 302 -23.36 20.70 2.24
N LYS A 303 -23.49 19.41 2.59
CA LYS A 303 -24.10 18.98 3.87
C LYS A 303 -23.33 19.46 5.10
N ASN A 304 -22.06 19.85 4.96
CA ASN A 304 -21.17 20.20 6.06
C ASN A 304 -20.82 21.70 6.14
N THR A 305 -21.41 22.55 5.29
CA THR A 305 -21.12 23.99 5.25
C THR A 305 -22.40 24.79 5.05
N THR A 306 -22.64 25.77 5.93
CA THR A 306 -23.77 26.73 5.85
C THR A 306 -23.61 27.79 4.76
N GLU A 307 -22.45 27.87 4.12
CA GLU A 307 -22.18 28.84 3.05
C GLU A 307 -22.32 28.19 1.66
N GLU A 308 -23.11 28.82 0.79
CA GLU A 308 -23.20 28.45 -0.63
C GLU A 308 -21.88 28.75 -1.34
N LYS A 309 -21.00 27.75 -1.43
CA LYS A 309 -19.86 27.81 -2.35
C LYS A 309 -20.35 27.65 -3.80
N PRO A 310 -19.91 28.51 -4.74
CA PRO A 310 -20.22 28.34 -6.14
C PRO A 310 -19.73 26.98 -6.64
N PRO A 311 -20.45 26.33 -7.57
CA PRO A 311 -20.05 25.03 -8.09
C PRO A 311 -18.65 25.11 -8.70
N GLU A 312 -17.77 24.18 -8.33
CA GLU A 312 -16.43 24.10 -8.91
C GLU A 312 -16.51 23.61 -10.37
N THR A 313 -16.83 24.54 -11.29
CA THR A 313 -16.98 24.27 -12.73
C THR A 313 -15.73 23.60 -13.31
N LYS A 314 -14.56 23.92 -12.77
CA LYS A 314 -13.28 23.33 -13.17
C LYS A 314 -13.25 21.81 -12.95
N LEU A 315 -13.63 21.34 -11.77
CA LEU A 315 -13.64 19.91 -11.46
C LEU A 315 -14.60 19.14 -12.39
N LEU A 316 -15.78 19.70 -12.67
CA LEU A 316 -16.73 19.09 -13.61
C LEU A 316 -16.13 18.95 -15.01
N LEU A 317 -15.47 20.01 -15.51
CA LEU A 317 -14.81 19.98 -16.82
C LEU A 317 -13.66 18.97 -16.85
N ASP A 318 -12.88 18.87 -15.78
CA ASP A 318 -11.79 17.91 -15.68
C ASP A 318 -12.30 16.45 -15.64
N LEU A 319 -13.43 16.19 -14.98
CA LEU A 319 -14.07 14.86 -14.99
C LEU A 319 -14.68 14.52 -16.35
N ILE A 320 -15.25 15.49 -17.06
CA ILE A 320 -15.71 15.28 -18.45
C ILE A 320 -14.51 14.97 -19.35
N LYS A 321 -13.41 15.71 -19.21
CA LYS A 321 -12.17 15.44 -19.94
C LYS A 321 -11.67 14.02 -19.69
N LEU A 322 -11.73 13.55 -18.44
CA LEU A 322 -11.36 12.18 -18.09
C LEU A 322 -12.18 11.13 -18.86
N SER A 323 -13.50 11.34 -18.99
CA SER A 323 -14.36 10.44 -19.75
C SER A 323 -14.03 10.40 -21.25
N ASN A 324 -13.65 11.55 -21.82
CA ASN A 324 -13.22 11.62 -23.21
C ASN A 324 -11.89 10.91 -23.42
N LEU A 325 -10.89 11.17 -22.57
CA LEU A 325 -9.59 10.50 -22.63
C LEU A 325 -9.73 8.97 -22.58
N ARG A 326 -10.57 8.46 -21.68
CA ARG A 326 -10.83 7.01 -21.61
C ARG A 326 -11.46 6.47 -22.90
N ASN A 327 -12.42 7.19 -23.49
CA ASN A 327 -13.04 6.77 -24.74
C ASN A 327 -12.05 6.81 -25.90
N ASP A 328 -11.22 7.84 -25.98
CA ASP A 328 -10.18 7.97 -27.01
C ASP A 328 -9.18 6.80 -26.94
N VAL A 329 -8.75 6.43 -25.73
CA VAL A 329 -7.86 5.27 -25.50
C VAL A 329 -8.58 3.97 -25.89
N ALA A 330 -9.81 3.75 -25.41
CA ALA A 330 -10.54 2.51 -25.64
C ALA A 330 -10.90 2.29 -27.13
N HIS A 331 -11.09 3.35 -27.90
CA HIS A 331 -11.40 3.29 -29.33
C HIS A 331 -10.15 3.37 -30.24
N GLY A 332 -8.94 3.32 -29.65
CA GLY A 332 -7.69 3.16 -30.41
C GLY A 332 -7.27 4.40 -31.17
N VAL A 333 -7.54 5.60 -30.65
CA VAL A 333 -6.98 6.83 -31.22
C VAL A 333 -5.44 6.74 -31.13
N LYS A 334 -4.75 6.84 -32.28
CA LYS A 334 -3.31 6.50 -32.46
C LYS A 334 -2.32 7.12 -31.45
N LYS A 335 -2.70 8.19 -30.73
CA LYS A 335 -1.90 8.77 -29.66
C LYS A 335 -2.78 9.62 -28.74
N VAL A 336 -3.09 9.15 -27.54
CA VAL A 336 -3.82 9.95 -26.55
C VAL A 336 -2.83 10.60 -25.60
N ASN A 337 -2.74 11.94 -25.63
CA ASN A 337 -1.87 12.65 -24.70
C ASN A 337 -2.56 12.79 -23.35
N ILE A 338 -2.24 11.88 -22.43
CA ILE A 338 -2.73 11.92 -21.05
C ILE A 338 -1.75 12.75 -20.22
N ASP A 339 -2.18 13.95 -19.84
CA ASP A 339 -1.41 14.81 -18.95
C ASP A 339 -1.43 14.31 -17.50
N ALA A 340 -0.40 14.70 -16.74
CA ALA A 340 -0.21 14.26 -15.36
C ALA A 340 -1.39 14.61 -14.42
N HIS A 341 -2.07 15.75 -14.67
CA HIS A 341 -3.23 16.15 -13.87
C HIS A 341 -4.41 15.21 -14.12
N SER A 342 -4.72 14.89 -15.38
CA SER A 342 -5.79 13.96 -15.73
C SER A 342 -5.55 12.57 -15.14
N LEU A 343 -4.32 12.06 -15.21
CA LEU A 343 -3.99 10.75 -14.63
C LEU A 343 -4.05 10.75 -13.10
N GLN A 344 -3.62 11.84 -12.46
CA GLN A 344 -3.73 12.01 -11.01
C GLN A 344 -5.20 12.08 -10.57
N LEU A 345 -6.04 12.84 -11.28
CA LEU A 345 -7.47 12.92 -11.00
C LEU A 345 -8.15 11.55 -11.16
N ALA A 346 -7.77 10.77 -12.18
CA ALA A 346 -8.27 9.41 -12.37
C ALA A 346 -8.01 8.53 -11.13
N GLN A 347 -6.78 8.58 -10.63
CA GLN A 347 -6.35 7.83 -9.46
C GLN A 347 -7.08 8.27 -8.19
N GLU A 348 -7.21 9.58 -7.97
CA GLU A 348 -7.93 10.15 -6.82
C GLU A 348 -9.42 9.77 -6.86
N MET A 349 -10.04 9.80 -8.03
CA MET A 349 -11.43 9.36 -8.21
C MET A 349 -11.58 7.85 -8.00
N ALA A 350 -10.63 7.03 -8.45
CA ALA A 350 -10.65 5.59 -8.16
C ALA A 350 -10.57 5.32 -6.65
N LEU A 351 -9.66 5.99 -5.93
CA LEU A 351 -9.56 5.91 -4.47
C LEU A 351 -10.85 6.37 -3.78
N PHE A 352 -11.40 7.51 -4.22
CA PHE A 352 -12.67 8.01 -3.71
C PHE A 352 -13.78 6.96 -3.90
N MET A 353 -13.94 6.42 -5.10
CA MET A 353 -14.96 5.40 -5.36
C MET A 353 -14.75 4.16 -4.49
N MET A 354 -13.50 3.67 -4.36
CA MET A 354 -13.16 2.54 -3.47
C MET A 354 -13.56 2.82 -2.02
N SER A 355 -13.36 4.04 -1.52
CA SER A 355 -13.79 4.43 -0.17
C SER A 355 -15.31 4.45 0.00
N THR A 356 -16.07 4.69 -1.08
CA THR A 356 -17.54 4.70 -1.05
C THR A 356 -18.17 3.31 -1.13
N PHE A 357 -17.39 2.26 -1.43
CA PHE A 357 -17.86 0.89 -1.65
C PHE A 357 -18.37 0.18 -0.38
N HIS A 358 -18.43 0.85 0.78
CA HIS A 358 -18.84 0.25 2.05
C HIS A 358 -20.20 -0.46 1.96
N ASN A 359 -20.15 -1.79 1.85
CA ASN A 359 -21.23 -2.68 2.23
C ASN A 359 -21.29 -2.65 3.75
N LYS A 360 -22.28 -1.98 4.34
CA LYS A 360 -22.71 -2.29 5.70
C LYS A 360 -23.15 -3.76 5.72
N LYS A 361 -22.23 -4.67 6.00
CA LYS A 361 -22.52 -6.02 6.48
C LYS A 361 -22.03 -6.15 7.92
N HIS A 362 -22.60 -5.31 8.78
CA HIS A 362 -22.74 -5.61 10.20
C HIS A 362 -24.07 -5.02 10.65
N SER A 363 -25.12 -5.80 10.43
CA SER A 363 -26.40 -5.75 11.14
C SER A 363 -26.58 -7.13 11.77
#